data_AF-M3CQ30-F1
#
_entry.id   AF-M3CQ30-F1
#
_cell.length_a   1.000
_cell.length_b   1.000
_cell.length_c   1.000
_cell.angle_alpha   90.00
_cell.angle_beta   90.00
_cell.angle_gamma   90.00
#
_symmetry.space_group_name_H-M   'P 1'
#
loop_
_entity.id
_entity.type
_entity.pdbx_description
1 polymer ?
#
loop_
_entity_poly.entity_id
_entity_poly.type
_entity_poly.pdbx_seq_one_letter_code
_entity_poly.pdbx_strand_id
1 'polypeptide(L)'
;MSQVMTPLAWPTQARTVTRQQKHTSLLTTPVPTCASTEWKYEYYKITWMFRELIASEPLSGPQKWKQDLLAEALRVLHSIQDSSESPAAASRQDHSKWCDVMVRRIIAESLWETGGTVSFYDCCEQMRTGRSKAAAARLASQARQSWTTITGTDLSTEFSLAA
;
A
#
# COMPACT_ATOMS: atom_id res chain seq x y z
N MET A 1 46.27 33.76 23.92
CA MET A 1 45.46 32.70 24.56
C MET A 1 44.41 32.26 23.57
N SER A 2 44.60 31.12 22.94
CA SER A 2 43.76 30.61 21.85
C SER A 2 42.73 29.64 22.43
N GLN A 3 41.44 30.00 22.41
CA GLN A 3 40.38 29.10 22.85
C GLN A 3 40.22 27.97 21.83
N VAL A 4 40.53 26.75 22.27
CA VAL A 4 40.24 25.52 21.54
C VAL A 4 38.72 25.30 21.61
N MET A 5 38.02 25.57 20.51
CA MET A 5 36.62 25.17 20.38
C MET A 5 36.56 23.65 20.28
N THR A 6 36.07 23.00 21.33
CA THR A 6 35.71 21.58 21.33
C THR A 6 34.61 21.35 20.28
N PRO A 7 34.73 20.34 19.41
CA PRO A 7 33.61 19.94 18.57
C PRO A 7 32.50 19.38 19.46
N LEU A 8 31.29 19.93 19.37
CA LEU A 8 30.09 19.30 19.92
C LEU A 8 29.95 17.93 19.25
N ALA A 9 30.17 16.88 20.03
CA ALA A 9 29.95 15.51 19.64
C ALA A 9 28.46 15.31 19.35
N TRP A 10 28.09 15.16 18.08
CA TRP A 10 26.89 14.43 17.72
C TRP A 10 27.20 12.94 17.78
N PRO A 11 26.36 12.17 18.47
CA PRO A 11 25.87 10.97 17.87
C PRO A 11 24.34 11.07 17.84
N THR A 12 23.78 11.56 16.72
CA THR A 12 22.40 11.20 16.37
C THR A 12 22.44 9.72 16.04
N GLN A 13 22.40 8.86 17.05
CA GLN A 13 22.21 7.43 16.81
C GLN A 13 20.93 7.30 15.99
N ALA A 14 21.06 6.76 14.77
CA ALA A 14 19.92 6.45 13.94
C ALA A 14 19.01 5.54 14.78
N ARG A 15 17.79 6.01 15.07
CA ARG A 15 16.83 5.25 15.87
C ARG A 15 16.43 4.03 15.03
N THR A 16 17.03 2.87 15.30
CA THR A 16 16.70 1.64 14.60
C THR A 16 15.34 1.16 15.09
N VAL A 17 14.29 1.51 14.35
CA VAL A 17 12.92 1.05 14.61
C VAL A 17 12.76 -0.36 14.05
N THR A 18 12.31 -1.32 14.88
CA THR A 18 12.09 -2.70 14.45
C THR A 18 10.94 -2.79 13.44
N ARG A 19 10.90 -3.86 12.63
CA ARG A 19 9.81 -4.11 11.67
C ARG A 19 8.45 -4.15 12.38
N GLN A 20 8.39 -4.82 13.54
CA GLN A 20 7.19 -4.87 14.37
C GLN A 20 6.76 -3.48 14.85
N GLN A 21 7.68 -2.64 15.31
CA GLN A 21 7.37 -1.27 15.71
C GLN A 21 6.82 -0.44 14.53
N LYS A 22 7.37 -0.61 13.32
CA LYS A 22 6.86 0.05 12.11
C LYS A 22 5.44 -0.42 11.78
N HIS A 23 5.18 -1.73 11.82
CA HIS A 23 3.85 -2.29 11.56
C HIS A 23 2.82 -1.81 12.58
N THR A 24 3.17 -1.85 13.87
CA THR A 24 2.31 -1.33 14.94
C THR A 24 1.98 0.14 14.71
N SER A 25 2.98 0.98 14.41
CA SER A 25 2.77 2.40 14.13
C SER A 25 1.78 2.64 12.99
N LEU A 26 1.88 1.87 11.90
CA LEU A 26 0.94 1.98 10.77
C LEU A 26 -0.47 1.59 11.20
N LEU A 27 -0.62 0.47 11.91
CA LEU A 27 -1.93 -0.05 12.35
C LEU A 27 -2.60 0.79 13.44
N THR A 28 -1.84 1.61 14.16
CA THR A 28 -2.34 2.53 15.19
C THR A 28 -2.52 3.96 14.68
N THR A 29 -2.18 4.25 13.43
CA THR A 29 -2.36 5.59 12.86
C THR A 29 -3.87 5.89 12.81
N PRO A 30 -4.34 6.99 13.42
CA PRO A 30 -5.76 7.28 13.51
C PRO A 30 -6.35 7.54 12.12
N VAL A 31 -7.57 7.07 11.90
CA VAL A 31 -8.34 7.36 10.69
C VAL A 31 -8.70 8.86 10.69
N PRO A 32 -8.43 9.61 9.59
CA PRO A 32 -8.84 11.00 9.49
C PRO A 32 -10.35 11.16 9.68
N THR A 33 -10.77 12.15 10.46
CA THR A 33 -12.20 12.38 10.74
C THR A 33 -13.00 12.71 9.47
N CYS A 34 -12.37 13.40 8.53
CA CYS A 34 -12.94 13.74 7.22
C CYS A 34 -12.84 12.62 6.18
N ALA A 35 -12.32 11.43 6.53
CA ALA A 35 -12.06 10.38 5.55
C ALA A 35 -13.33 9.93 4.81
N SER A 36 -13.22 9.83 3.48
CA SER A 36 -14.26 9.35 2.58
C SER A 36 -14.61 7.88 2.83
N THR A 37 -15.74 7.44 2.30
CA THR A 37 -16.17 6.04 2.39
C THR A 37 -15.15 5.10 1.74
N GLU A 38 -14.61 5.49 0.59
CA GLU A 38 -13.58 4.73 -0.13
C GLU A 38 -12.28 4.65 0.66
N TRP A 39 -11.89 5.73 1.34
CA TRP A 39 -10.67 5.75 2.15
C TRP A 39 -10.80 4.77 3.31
N LYS A 40 -11.93 4.84 4.02
CA LYS A 40 -12.26 3.93 5.12
C LYS A 40 -12.35 2.49 4.63
N TYR A 41 -12.96 2.24 3.48
CA TYR A 41 -13.05 0.91 2.89
C TYR A 41 -11.66 0.30 2.67
N GLU A 42 -10.76 1.01 1.98
CA GLU A 42 -9.40 0.52 1.74
C GLU A 42 -8.64 0.34 3.07
N TYR A 43 -8.75 1.29 4.00
CA TYR A 43 -8.13 1.19 5.32
C TYR A 43 -8.56 -0.06 6.08
N TYR A 44 -9.87 -0.31 6.22
CA TYR A 44 -10.35 -1.45 6.99
C TYR A 44 -10.01 -2.77 6.31
N LYS A 45 -10.09 -2.84 4.98
CA LYS A 45 -9.72 -4.05 4.23
C LYS A 45 -8.23 -4.38 4.39
N ILE A 46 -7.36 -3.38 4.18
CA ILE A 46 -5.90 -3.55 4.30
C ILE A 46 -5.52 -3.90 5.74
N THR A 47 -6.04 -3.17 6.73
CA THR A 47 -5.68 -3.40 8.14
C THR A 47 -6.20 -4.73 8.67
N TRP A 48 -7.35 -5.23 8.19
CA TRP A 48 -7.83 -6.56 8.52
C TRP A 48 -6.87 -7.64 8.01
N MET A 49 -6.57 -7.66 6.71
CA MET A 49 -5.62 -8.62 6.11
C MET A 49 -4.24 -8.52 6.78
N PHE A 50 -3.76 -7.31 7.03
CA PHE A 50 -2.43 -7.10 7.62
C PHE A 50 -2.36 -7.65 9.06
N ARG A 51 -3.42 -7.47 9.85
CA ARG A 51 -3.51 -8.06 11.20
C ARG A 51 -3.53 -9.58 11.17
N GLU A 52 -4.23 -10.19 10.20
CA GLU A 52 -4.23 -11.66 10.05
C GLU A 52 -2.83 -12.20 9.76
N LEU A 53 -2.04 -11.53 8.92
CA LEU A 53 -0.66 -11.93 8.66
C LEU A 53 0.23 -11.78 9.90
N ILE A 54 0.08 -10.70 10.67
CA ILE A 54 0.84 -10.53 11.93
C ILE A 54 0.49 -11.62 12.95
N ALA A 55 -0.79 -12.02 13.02
CA ALA A 55 -1.23 -13.09 13.91
C ALA A 55 -0.75 -14.49 13.48
N SER A 56 -0.35 -14.64 12.21
CA SER A 56 0.06 -15.91 11.61
C SER A 56 1.57 -16.17 11.65
N GLU A 57 2.34 -15.41 12.44
CA GLU A 57 3.80 -15.59 12.52
C GLU A 57 4.20 -16.96 13.11
N PRO A 58 5.25 -17.63 12.57
CA PRO A 58 6.16 -17.16 11.52
C PRO A 58 5.57 -17.26 10.10
N LEU A 59 5.83 -16.23 9.29
CA LEU A 59 5.34 -16.17 7.91
C LEU A 59 6.26 -16.91 6.93
N SER A 60 5.66 -17.63 5.98
CA SER A 60 6.32 -18.09 4.76
C SER A 60 6.77 -16.92 3.88
N GLY A 61 7.66 -17.17 2.90
CA GLY A 61 8.10 -16.17 1.92
C GLY A 61 6.93 -15.46 1.21
N PRO A 62 5.96 -16.20 0.63
CA PRO A 62 4.77 -15.61 0.03
C PRO A 62 3.93 -14.76 1.00
N GLN A 63 3.72 -15.23 2.23
CA GLN A 63 3.00 -14.46 3.25
C GLN A 63 3.74 -13.19 3.65
N LYS A 64 5.07 -13.23 3.73
CA LYS A 64 5.90 -12.05 4.01
C LYS A 64 5.79 -11.02 2.90
N TRP A 65 5.76 -11.44 1.63
CA TRP A 65 5.56 -10.54 0.51
C TRP A 65 4.17 -9.89 0.53
N LYS A 66 3.11 -10.65 0.81
CA LYS A 66 1.77 -10.10 1.04
C LYS A 66 1.76 -9.08 2.18
N GLN A 67 2.49 -9.35 3.27
CA GLN A 67 2.64 -8.44 4.40
C GLN A 67 3.29 -7.12 3.98
N ASP A 68 4.37 -7.19 3.18
CA ASP A 68 5.07 -6.01 2.68
C ASP A 68 4.21 -5.19 1.70
N LEU A 69 3.40 -5.84 0.85
CA LEU A 69 2.42 -5.16 0.00
C LEU A 69 1.41 -4.36 0.82
N LEU A 70 0.82 -4.98 1.85
CA LEU A 70 -0.21 -4.37 2.68
C LEU A 70 0.35 -3.25 3.55
N ALA A 71 1.55 -3.43 4.10
CA ALA A 71 2.26 -2.38 4.83
C ALA A 71 2.50 -1.14 3.96
N GLU A 72 2.95 -1.34 2.72
CA GLU A 72 3.20 -0.26 1.78
C GLU A 72 1.89 0.40 1.31
N ALA A 73 0.85 -0.39 1.02
CA ALA A 73 -0.48 0.14 0.70
C ALA A 73 -1.00 1.03 1.83
N LEU A 74 -0.90 0.60 3.08
CA LEU A 74 -1.33 1.38 4.24
C LEU A 74 -0.51 2.67 4.41
N ARG A 75 0.82 2.59 4.20
CA ARG A 75 1.71 3.75 4.22
C ARG A 75 1.33 4.79 3.16
N VAL A 76 1.06 4.34 1.94
CA VAL A 76 0.65 5.22 0.83
C VAL A 76 -0.73 5.82 1.11
N LEU A 77 -1.67 5.03 1.62
CA LEU A 77 -3.03 5.49 1.99
C LEU A 77 -2.98 6.62 3.02
N HIS A 78 -2.13 6.50 4.06
CA HIS A 78 -1.92 7.55 5.05
C HIS A 78 -1.19 8.79 4.50
N SER A 79 -0.56 8.69 3.32
CA SER A 79 0.14 9.80 2.68
C SER A 79 -0.74 10.60 1.69
N ILE A 80 -1.98 10.17 1.47
CA ILE A 80 -2.97 10.92 0.69
C ILE A 80 -3.27 12.22 1.43
N GLN A 81 -3.11 13.35 0.75
CA GLN A 81 -3.22 14.66 1.38
C GLN A 81 -4.68 14.98 1.71
N ASP A 82 -5.57 14.79 0.74
CA ASP A 82 -7.00 14.95 0.96
C ASP A 82 -7.68 13.59 1.12
N SER A 83 -7.88 13.19 2.38
CA SER A 83 -8.56 11.94 2.71
C SER A 83 -10.08 12.01 2.51
N SER A 84 -10.66 13.19 2.27
CA SER A 84 -12.09 13.38 2.05
C SER A 84 -12.51 13.14 0.61
N GLU A 85 -11.55 13.17 -0.32
CA GLU A 85 -11.82 12.90 -1.73
C GLU A 85 -11.96 11.40 -2.01
N SER A 86 -12.77 11.08 -3.01
CA SER A 86 -12.79 9.74 -3.59
C SER A 86 -11.73 9.63 -4.69
N PRO A 87 -11.33 8.42 -5.09
CA PRO A 87 -10.37 8.22 -6.18
C PRO A 87 -10.77 8.90 -7.50
N ALA A 88 -12.07 9.11 -7.73
CA ALA A 88 -12.57 9.77 -8.94
C ALA A 88 -12.48 11.30 -8.90
N ALA A 89 -12.53 11.87 -7.69
CA ALA A 89 -12.47 13.31 -7.43
C ALA A 89 -11.05 13.78 -7.06
N ALA A 90 -10.16 12.84 -6.74
CA ALA A 90 -8.83 13.11 -6.24
C ALA A 90 -8.05 14.13 -7.09
N SER A 91 -7.24 14.96 -6.43
CA SER A 91 -6.23 15.76 -7.13
C SER A 91 -5.28 14.88 -7.98
N ARG A 92 -4.58 15.48 -8.96
CA ARG A 92 -3.60 14.74 -9.78
C ARG A 92 -2.50 14.09 -8.94
N GLN A 93 -2.15 14.70 -7.80
CA GLN A 93 -1.10 14.23 -6.90
C GLN A 93 -1.53 13.01 -6.09
N ASP A 94 -2.80 12.95 -5.68
CA ASP A 94 -3.32 11.82 -4.89
C ASP A 94 -3.92 10.71 -5.75
N HIS A 95 -4.27 10.97 -7.02
CA HIS A 95 -4.72 9.95 -7.96
C HIS A 95 -3.76 8.75 -8.06
N SER A 96 -2.46 9.01 -8.19
CA SER A 96 -1.46 7.93 -8.30
C SER A 96 -1.31 7.15 -7.00
N LYS A 97 -1.45 7.81 -5.86
CA LYS A 97 -1.42 7.17 -4.55
C LYS A 97 -2.62 6.27 -4.36
N TRP A 98 -3.82 6.76 -4.70
CA TRP A 98 -5.04 5.97 -4.73
C TRP A 98 -4.89 4.73 -5.59
N CYS A 99 -4.34 4.89 -6.79
CA CYS A 99 -4.11 3.77 -7.68
C CYS A 99 -3.13 2.75 -7.09
N ASP A 100 -2.01 3.20 -6.49
CA ASP A 100 -1.03 2.31 -5.89
C ASP A 100 -1.59 1.53 -4.69
N VAL A 101 -2.36 2.20 -3.82
CA VAL A 101 -3.07 1.56 -2.69
C VAL A 101 -3.96 0.44 -3.21
N MET A 102 -4.82 0.74 -4.19
CA MET A 102 -5.79 -0.21 -4.71
C MET A 102 -5.11 -1.39 -5.40
N VAL A 103 -4.12 -1.15 -6.26
CA VAL A 103 -3.43 -2.24 -6.97
C VAL A 103 -2.74 -3.17 -5.98
N ARG A 104 -2.05 -2.64 -4.95
CA ARG A 104 -1.43 -3.46 -3.90
C ARG A 104 -2.46 -4.27 -3.12
N ARG A 105 -3.57 -3.64 -2.72
CA ARG A 105 -4.65 -4.32 -2.00
C ARG A 105 -5.28 -5.42 -2.83
N ILE A 106 -5.60 -5.15 -4.10
CA ILE A 106 -6.23 -6.13 -5.00
C ILE A 106 -5.29 -7.30 -5.26
N ILE A 107 -3.99 -7.05 -5.52
CA ILE A 107 -2.99 -8.12 -5.68
C ILE A 107 -2.94 -8.98 -4.41
N ALA A 108 -2.81 -8.36 -3.23
CA ALA A 108 -2.76 -9.09 -1.97
C ALA A 108 -4.04 -9.90 -1.70
N GLU A 109 -5.20 -9.37 -2.08
CA GLU A 109 -6.51 -10.01 -1.92
C GLU A 109 -6.70 -11.18 -2.89
N SER A 110 -6.36 -11.00 -4.17
CA SER A 110 -6.41 -12.08 -5.16
C SER A 110 -5.45 -13.21 -4.84
N LEU A 111 -4.27 -12.90 -4.27
CA LEU A 111 -3.28 -13.88 -3.82
C LEU A 111 -3.51 -14.36 -2.39
N TRP A 112 -4.65 -14.02 -1.79
CA TRP A 112 -4.92 -14.36 -0.39
C TRP A 112 -4.96 -15.86 -0.19
N GLU A 113 -5.66 -16.56 -1.08
CA GLU A 113 -5.72 -18.01 -1.15
C GLU A 113 -4.40 -18.60 -1.68
N THR A 114 -3.99 -19.74 -1.12
CA THR A 114 -2.77 -20.43 -1.54
C THR A 114 -2.90 -20.88 -3.00
N GLY A 115 -1.90 -20.54 -3.83
CA GLY A 115 -1.90 -20.88 -5.25
C GLY A 115 -2.73 -19.93 -6.13
N GLY A 116 -3.19 -18.80 -5.59
CA GLY A 116 -3.84 -17.76 -6.39
C GLY A 116 -2.95 -17.26 -7.53
N THR A 117 -3.59 -16.91 -8.64
CA THR A 117 -3.00 -16.09 -9.71
C THR A 117 -3.76 -14.78 -9.77
N VAL A 118 -3.09 -13.73 -10.20
CA VAL A 118 -3.71 -12.42 -10.44
C VAL A 118 -3.17 -11.86 -11.74
N SER A 119 -4.05 -11.31 -12.56
CA SER A 119 -3.68 -10.56 -13.76
C SER A 119 -3.87 -9.06 -13.56
N PHE A 120 -3.23 -8.27 -14.42
CA PHE A 120 -3.49 -6.84 -14.49
C PHE A 120 -4.97 -6.52 -14.78
N TYR A 121 -5.64 -7.36 -15.57
CA TYR A 121 -7.04 -7.18 -15.94
C TYR A 121 -7.97 -7.38 -14.75
N ASP A 122 -7.68 -8.34 -13.86
CA ASP A 122 -8.44 -8.53 -12.62
C ASP A 122 -8.39 -7.27 -11.75
N CYS A 123 -7.21 -6.64 -11.65
CA CYS A 123 -7.05 -5.37 -10.96
C CYS A 123 -7.91 -4.27 -11.59
N CYS A 124 -7.90 -4.17 -12.93
CA CYS A 124 -8.68 -3.16 -13.65
C CYS A 124 -10.18 -3.36 -13.52
N GLU A 125 -10.67 -4.60 -13.56
CA GLU A 125 -12.08 -4.93 -13.36
C GLU A 125 -12.52 -4.57 -11.95
N GLN A 126 -11.75 -4.95 -10.92
CA GLN A 126 -12.06 -4.59 -9.54
C GLN A 126 -12.06 -3.08 -9.31
N MET A 127 -11.10 -2.34 -9.91
CA MET A 127 -11.08 -0.87 -9.82
C MET A 127 -12.24 -0.20 -10.57
N ARG A 128 -12.87 -0.88 -11.53
CA ARG A 128 -14.02 -0.35 -12.27
C ARG A 128 -15.31 -0.48 -11.46
N THR A 129 -15.44 -1.51 -10.64
CA THR A 129 -16.64 -1.76 -9.83
C THR A 129 -17.04 -0.52 -9.03
N GLY A 130 -18.29 -0.07 -9.19
CA GLY A 130 -18.83 1.12 -8.52
C GLY A 130 -18.31 2.46 -9.05
N ARG A 131 -17.57 2.50 -10.16
CA ARG A 131 -17.01 3.74 -10.74
C ARG A 131 -17.57 4.06 -12.12
N SER A 132 -17.53 5.34 -12.46
CA SER A 132 -17.82 5.78 -13.82
C SER A 132 -16.71 5.31 -14.78
N LYS A 133 -17.07 5.14 -16.07
CA LYS A 133 -16.13 4.77 -17.13
C LYS A 133 -14.94 5.74 -17.23
N ALA A 134 -15.17 7.03 -17.06
CA ALA A 134 -14.14 8.06 -17.10
C ALA A 134 -13.18 7.97 -15.89
N ALA A 135 -13.70 7.71 -14.69
CA ALA A 135 -12.88 7.50 -13.50
C ALA A 135 -11.99 6.25 -13.64
N ALA A 136 -12.57 5.14 -14.11
CA ALA A 136 -11.83 3.90 -14.34
C ALA A 136 -10.73 4.06 -15.40
N ALA A 137 -11.00 4.76 -16.51
CA ALA A 137 -10.03 4.98 -17.58
C ALA A 137 -8.81 5.81 -17.12
N ARG A 138 -9.02 6.84 -16.27
CA ARG A 138 -7.92 7.66 -15.73
C ARG A 138 -6.96 6.85 -14.86
N LEU A 139 -7.48 5.85 -14.14
CA LEU A 139 -6.70 4.99 -13.26
C LEU A 139 -5.92 3.92 -14.04
N ALA A 140 -6.41 3.47 -15.20
CA ALA A 140 -5.80 2.37 -15.94
C ALA A 140 -4.32 2.57 -16.31
N SER A 141 -3.93 3.78 -16.74
CA SER A 141 -2.53 4.07 -17.08
C SER A 141 -1.61 4.08 -15.86
N GLN A 142 -2.11 4.55 -14.72
CA GLN A 142 -1.34 4.58 -13.48
C GLN A 142 -1.27 3.18 -12.85
N ALA A 143 -2.35 2.42 -12.98
CA ALA A 143 -2.42 1.03 -12.57
C ALA A 143 -1.39 0.18 -13.28
N ARG A 144 -1.17 0.42 -14.58
CA ARG A 144 -0.12 -0.26 -15.35
C ARG A 144 1.26 0.00 -14.75
N GLN A 145 1.54 1.24 -14.36
CA GLN A 145 2.83 1.61 -13.76
C GLN A 145 2.99 0.97 -12.38
N SER A 146 1.97 1.05 -11.52
CA SER A 146 1.97 0.40 -10.21
C SER A 146 2.13 -1.11 -10.35
N TRP A 147 1.35 -1.77 -11.21
CA TRP A 147 1.46 -3.20 -11.49
C TRP A 147 2.89 -3.60 -11.82
N THR A 148 3.48 -2.96 -12.84
CA THR A 148 4.82 -3.29 -13.30
C THR A 148 5.86 -3.09 -12.19
N THR A 149 5.70 -2.03 -11.39
CA THR A 149 6.59 -1.73 -10.25
C THR A 149 6.45 -2.77 -9.13
N ILE A 150 5.24 -3.26 -8.89
CA ILE A 150 4.92 -4.18 -7.79
C ILE A 150 5.33 -5.62 -8.14
N THR A 151 4.93 -6.10 -9.33
CA THR A 151 5.08 -7.50 -9.72
C THR A 151 6.35 -7.76 -10.51
N GLY A 152 6.91 -6.73 -11.17
CA GLY A 152 8.02 -6.89 -12.10
C GLY A 152 7.68 -7.67 -13.37
N THR A 153 6.39 -7.93 -13.63
CA THR A 153 5.91 -8.76 -14.76
C THR A 153 5.21 -7.93 -15.82
N ASP A 154 5.15 -8.47 -17.04
CA ASP A 154 4.39 -7.87 -18.14
C ASP A 154 2.88 -7.97 -17.86
N LEU A 155 2.10 -7.00 -18.36
CA LEU A 155 0.65 -6.98 -18.17
C LEU A 155 -0.09 -8.14 -18.85
N SER A 156 0.52 -8.75 -19.86
CA SER A 156 -0.02 -9.91 -20.59
C SER A 156 0.11 -11.22 -19.83
N THR A 157 0.87 -11.23 -18.73
CA THR A 157 1.13 -12.43 -17.92
C THR A 157 0.37 -12.40 -16.61
N GLU A 158 -0.11 -13.56 -16.19
CA GLU A 158 -0.58 -13.76 -14.82
C GLU A 158 0.59 -13.79 -13.85
N PHE A 159 0.45 -13.12 -12.71
CA PHE A 159 1.39 -13.17 -11.61
C PHE A 159 0.91 -14.18 -10.57
N SER A 160 1.82 -15.02 -10.10
CA SER A 160 1.58 -15.95 -9.00
C SER A 160 2.79 -15.98 -8.07
N LEU A 161 2.53 -16.21 -6.79
CA LEU A 161 3.57 -16.40 -5.77
C LEU A 161 3.95 -17.88 -5.61
N ALA A 162 3.86 -18.69 -6.67
CA ALA A 162 4.03 -20.15 -6.64
C ALA A 162 5.02 -20.61 -5.56
N ALA A 163 4.49 -21.41 -4.62
CA ALA A 163 5.15 -21.83 -3.38
C ALA A 163 6.40 -22.69 -3.62
#